data_AF-A0A653QTS6-F1
#
_entry.id   AF-A0A653QTS6-F1
#
_cell.length_a   1.000
_cell.length_b   1.000
_cell.length_c   1.000
_cell.angle_alpha   90.00
_cell.angle_beta   90.00
_cell.angle_gamma   90.00
#
_symmetry.space_group_name_H-M   'P 1'
#
loop_
_entity.id
_entity.type
_entity.pdbx_description
1 polymer ?
#
loop_
_entity_poly.entity_id
_entity_poly.type
_entity_poly.pdbx_seq_one_letter_code
_entity_poly.pdbx_strand_id
1 'polypeptide(L)'
;MNDNNLNKKQVERNLSEEDLERLEILQKSEEVKGEQLFMNFDSEVVIENEADQLLGQKIDDPVQKFQLYYHGLTKLLKDNLPKGKDFEDVRRIVYDEKNVLINRGAKKDEKGIRGSDGRMAYTEDLEEAIKIVAEWTSRKGTPAELFMSFWDKNEELGYGHQD
;
A
#
# COMPACT_ATOMS: atom_id res chain seq x y z
N MET A 1 -7.76 -23.28 -3.96
CA MET A 1 -8.67 -22.82 -5.04
C MET A 1 -9.00 -21.36 -4.79
N ASN A 2 -8.17 -20.42 -5.24
CA ASN A 2 -8.51 -18.98 -5.21
C ASN A 2 -7.92 -18.17 -6.37
N ASP A 3 -7.36 -18.82 -7.39
CA ASP A 3 -6.55 -18.15 -8.42
C ASP A 3 -7.37 -17.51 -9.55
N ASN A 4 -8.69 -17.64 -9.53
CA ASN A 4 -9.57 -17.24 -10.64
C ASN A 4 -10.25 -15.87 -10.50
N ASN A 5 -10.14 -15.19 -9.35
CA ASN A 5 -10.88 -13.93 -9.13
C ASN A 5 -10.04 -12.67 -9.46
N LEU A 6 -8.72 -12.75 -9.34
CA LEU A 6 -7.80 -11.66 -9.73
C LEU A 6 -7.74 -11.49 -11.25
N ASN A 7 -7.64 -12.58 -11.99
CA ASN A 7 -7.63 -12.57 -13.46
C ASN A 7 -8.90 -11.94 -14.06
N LYS A 8 -10.07 -12.15 -13.45
CA LYS A 8 -11.33 -11.53 -13.89
C LYS A 8 -11.38 -10.02 -13.62
N LYS A 9 -10.86 -9.58 -12.46
CA LYS A 9 -10.75 -8.14 -12.12
C LYS A 9 -9.65 -7.42 -12.91
N GLN A 10 -8.58 -8.10 -13.34
CA GLN A 10 -7.56 -7.52 -14.20
C GLN A 10 -8.10 -7.18 -15.59
N VAL A 11 -9.02 -7.99 -16.15
CA VAL A 11 -9.59 -7.76 -17.49
C VAL A 11 -10.61 -6.61 -17.52
N GLU A 12 -11.25 -6.27 -16.40
CA GLU A 12 -12.14 -5.09 -16.30
C GLU A 12 -11.37 -3.78 -16.08
N ARG A 13 -10.10 -3.85 -15.66
CA ARG A 13 -9.23 -2.69 -15.41
C ARG A 13 -8.37 -2.43 -16.64
N ASN A 14 -8.28 -1.18 -17.09
CA ASN A 14 -7.39 -0.79 -18.20
C ASN A 14 -5.92 -0.67 -17.72
N LEU A 15 -5.37 -1.77 -17.21
CA LEU A 15 -4.00 -1.83 -16.68
C LEU A 15 -2.98 -1.60 -17.80
N SER A 16 -1.94 -0.81 -17.50
CA SER A 16 -0.80 -0.63 -18.41
C SER A 16 0.08 -1.89 -18.46
N GLU A 17 0.94 -2.01 -19.47
CA GLU A 17 1.92 -3.10 -19.55
C GLU A 17 2.85 -3.10 -18.32
N GLU A 18 3.26 -1.93 -17.86
CA GLU A 18 4.10 -1.76 -16.66
C GLU A 18 3.39 -2.20 -15.38
N ASP A 19 2.08 -1.94 -15.25
CA ASP A 19 1.30 -2.41 -14.10
C ASP A 19 1.17 -3.93 -14.08
N LEU A 20 1.09 -4.56 -15.24
CA LEU A 20 1.10 -6.03 -15.35
C LEU A 20 2.45 -6.61 -14.93
N GLU A 21 3.56 -5.98 -15.35
CA GLU A 21 4.91 -6.39 -14.90
C GLU A 21 5.08 -6.23 -13.39
N ARG A 22 4.62 -5.10 -12.83
CA ARG A 22 4.61 -4.87 -11.38
C ARG A 22 3.81 -5.95 -10.67
N LEU A 23 2.61 -6.28 -11.16
CA LEU A 23 1.78 -7.35 -10.59
C LEU A 23 2.46 -8.71 -10.67
N GLU A 24 3.14 -9.03 -11.76
CA GLU A 24 3.89 -10.29 -11.89
C GLU A 24 5.02 -10.39 -10.85
N ILE A 25 5.77 -9.31 -10.64
CA ILE A 25 6.82 -9.24 -9.61
C ILE A 25 6.21 -9.45 -8.21
N LEU A 26 5.09 -8.80 -7.93
CA LEU A 26 4.39 -8.94 -6.65
C LEU A 26 3.90 -10.37 -6.43
N GLN A 27 3.31 -11.01 -7.44
CA GLN A 27 2.82 -12.39 -7.36
C GLN A 27 3.94 -13.41 -7.19
N LYS A 28 5.05 -13.28 -7.93
CA LYS A 28 6.24 -14.14 -7.74
C LYS A 28 6.78 -14.11 -6.31
N SER A 29 6.67 -12.95 -5.64
CA SER A 29 7.08 -12.82 -4.24
C SER A 29 6.21 -13.61 -3.26
N GLU A 30 4.99 -13.94 -3.65
CA GLU A 30 4.04 -14.72 -2.85
C GLU A 30 4.37 -16.22 -2.95
N GLU A 31 4.78 -16.70 -4.12
CA GLU A 31 5.19 -18.09 -4.35
C GLU A 31 6.38 -18.49 -3.47
N VAL A 32 7.38 -17.60 -3.35
CA VAL A 32 8.57 -17.82 -2.49
C VAL A 32 8.20 -17.87 -1.00
N LYS A 33 7.16 -17.13 -0.56
CA LYS A 33 6.62 -17.24 0.80
C LYS A 33 5.85 -18.54 1.02
N GLY A 34 5.20 -19.07 -0.01
CA GLY A 34 4.47 -20.34 0.02
C GLY A 34 5.34 -21.53 0.42
N GLU A 35 6.62 -21.55 0.03
CA GLU A 35 7.58 -22.58 0.45
C GLU A 35 8.08 -22.41 1.90
N GLN A 36 7.92 -21.23 2.51
CA GLN A 36 8.48 -20.89 3.83
C GLN A 36 7.44 -20.88 4.98
N LEU A 37 6.16 -21.14 4.69
CA LEU A 37 5.03 -20.98 5.65
C LEU A 37 4.48 -22.31 6.17
N PHE A 38 5.33 -23.12 6.81
CA PHE A 38 4.92 -23.94 7.94
C PHE A 38 5.67 -23.42 9.17
N MET A 39 5.08 -22.47 9.90
CA MET A 39 5.14 -22.39 11.37
C MET A 39 4.54 -21.08 11.91
N ASN A 40 3.64 -21.29 12.87
CA ASN A 40 3.18 -20.38 13.94
C ASN A 40 2.30 -19.19 13.55
N PHE A 41 1.01 -19.33 13.87
CA PHE A 41 0.15 -18.20 14.21
C PHE A 41 -0.72 -18.58 15.41
N ASP A 42 -0.13 -18.48 16.60
CA ASP A 42 -0.85 -18.01 17.78
C ASP A 42 -0.45 -16.55 17.98
N SER A 43 -1.19 -15.67 17.32
CA SER A 43 -1.25 -14.26 17.65
C SER A 43 -2.59 -13.72 17.16
N GLU A 44 -3.58 -13.85 18.05
CA GLU A 44 -4.81 -13.10 18.00
C GLU A 44 -4.45 -11.61 18.20
N VAL A 45 -4.23 -10.90 17.10
CA VAL A 45 -4.04 -9.45 17.13
C VAL A 45 -5.41 -8.82 16.99
N VAL A 46 -5.98 -8.42 18.12
CA VAL A 46 -7.16 -7.57 18.19
C VAL A 46 -6.76 -6.18 17.68
N ILE A 47 -6.96 -5.92 16.38
CA ILE A 47 -6.87 -4.58 15.77
C ILE A 47 -8.29 -4.06 15.56
N GLU A 48 -9.01 -3.81 16.64
CA GLU A 48 -10.28 -3.06 16.60
C GLU A 48 -10.24 -2.01 17.71
N ASN A 49 -9.73 -0.79 17.41
CA ASN A 49 -10.14 0.51 17.99
C ASN A 49 -9.16 1.68 17.79
N GLU A 50 -8.00 1.52 17.16
CA GLU A 50 -7.04 2.64 17.10
C GLU A 50 -7.21 3.54 15.86
N ALA A 51 -7.74 3.02 14.75
CA ALA A 51 -7.97 3.81 13.54
C ALA A 51 -9.13 4.81 13.68
N ASP A 52 -10.21 4.42 14.39
CA ASP A 52 -11.42 5.23 14.53
C ASP A 52 -11.26 6.41 15.50
N GLN A 53 -10.32 6.32 16.45
CA GLN A 53 -10.07 7.39 17.43
C GLN A 53 -9.28 8.58 16.84
N LEU A 54 -8.63 8.40 15.69
CA LEU A 54 -7.79 9.42 15.05
C LEU A 54 -8.57 10.32 14.07
N LEU A 55 -9.78 9.90 13.67
CA LEU A 55 -10.55 10.56 12.62
C LEU A 55 -11.38 11.72 13.16
N GLY A 56 -10.80 12.93 13.14
CA GLY A 56 -11.60 14.15 13.11
C GLY A 56 -11.08 15.31 13.96
N GLN A 57 -10.08 16.05 13.45
CA GLN A 57 -9.95 17.48 13.73
C GLN A 57 -9.41 18.23 12.51
N LYS A 58 -10.12 19.30 12.12
CA LYS A 58 -9.90 20.16 10.93
C LYS A 58 -8.70 21.12 11.05
N ILE A 59 -7.64 20.72 11.76
CA ILE A 59 -6.38 21.47 11.81
C ILE A 59 -5.25 20.47 11.62
N ASP A 60 -4.52 20.65 10.52
CA ASP A 60 -3.34 19.88 10.14
C ASP A 60 -2.17 20.18 11.09
N ASP A 61 -2.21 19.65 12.32
CA ASP A 61 -1.11 19.74 13.27
C ASP A 61 0.13 19.01 12.71
N PRO A 62 1.25 19.71 12.47
CA PRO A 62 2.46 19.10 11.92
C PRO A 62 2.96 17.91 12.74
N VAL A 63 2.76 17.93 14.06
CA VAL A 63 3.18 16.83 14.94
C VAL A 63 2.32 15.60 14.68
N GLN A 64 0.99 15.75 14.66
CA GLN A 64 0.07 14.65 14.37
C GLN A 64 0.32 14.04 12.98
N LYS A 65 0.53 14.86 11.94
CA LYS A 65 0.89 14.35 10.61
C LYS A 65 2.16 13.51 10.62
N PHE A 66 3.20 14.02 11.27
CA PHE A 66 4.46 13.30 11.40
C PHE A 66 4.23 11.95 12.10
N GLN A 67 3.40 11.93 13.16
CA GLN A 67 3.05 10.71 13.86
C GLN A 67 2.27 9.74 12.98
N LEU A 68 1.25 10.21 12.27
CA LEU A 68 0.46 9.39 11.35
C LEU A 68 1.32 8.81 10.23
N TYR A 69 2.21 9.62 9.63
CA TYR A 69 3.08 9.14 8.56
C TYR A 69 4.08 8.09 9.04
N TYR A 70 4.80 8.34 10.13
CA TYR A 70 5.87 7.44 10.59
C TYR A 70 5.36 6.27 11.43
N HIS A 71 4.47 6.52 12.38
CA HIS A 71 4.01 5.53 13.35
C HIS A 71 2.70 4.85 12.94
N GLY A 72 1.88 5.47 12.09
CA GLY A 72 0.75 4.82 11.44
C GLY A 72 1.19 4.13 10.15
N LEU A 73 1.27 4.89 9.06
CA LEU A 73 1.42 4.36 7.70
C LEU A 73 2.74 3.61 7.48
N THR A 74 3.88 4.27 7.75
CA THR A 74 5.20 3.70 7.46
C THR A 74 5.50 2.49 8.33
N LYS A 75 5.10 2.51 9.61
CA LYS A 75 5.30 1.40 10.53
C LYS A 75 4.47 0.18 10.12
N LEU A 76 3.17 0.35 9.88
CA LEU A 76 2.29 -0.74 9.45
C LEU A 76 2.80 -1.43 8.18
N LEU A 77 3.23 -0.65 7.18
CA LEU A 77 3.80 -1.21 5.97
C LEU A 77 5.10 -1.98 6.23
N LYS A 78 6.04 -1.41 6.99
CA LYS A 78 7.33 -2.05 7.28
C LYS A 78 7.19 -3.33 8.11
N ASP A 79 6.19 -3.40 8.96
CA ASP A 79 5.96 -4.56 9.83
C ASP A 79 5.35 -5.74 9.06
N ASN A 80 4.53 -5.46 8.03
CA ASN A 80 3.75 -6.47 7.31
C ASN A 80 4.26 -6.82 5.91
N LEU A 81 4.96 -5.91 5.21
CA LEU A 81 5.56 -6.21 3.91
C LEU A 81 6.77 -7.15 4.03
N PRO A 82 7.04 -7.98 3.01
CA PRO A 82 8.21 -8.86 3.01
C PRO A 82 9.53 -8.10 3.20
N LYS A 83 10.35 -8.62 4.11
CA LYS A 83 11.67 -8.08 4.46
C LYS A 83 12.76 -8.83 3.69
N GLY A 84 13.91 -8.18 3.50
CA GLY A 84 15.05 -8.75 2.77
C GLY A 84 15.34 -7.98 1.47
N LYS A 85 16.54 -8.23 0.92
CA LYS A 85 17.02 -7.58 -0.30
C LYS A 85 16.24 -8.06 -1.54
N ASP A 86 15.90 -9.35 -1.57
CA ASP A 86 15.16 -9.96 -2.68
C ASP A 86 13.74 -9.41 -2.83
N PHE A 87 13.18 -8.83 -1.76
CA PHE A 87 11.86 -8.21 -1.75
C PHE A 87 11.91 -6.68 -1.77
N GLU A 88 13.05 -6.09 -2.10
CA GLU A 88 13.19 -4.63 -2.19
C GLU A 88 12.31 -4.04 -3.29
N ASP A 89 12.25 -4.69 -4.45
CA ASP A 89 11.43 -4.25 -5.57
C ASP A 89 9.93 -4.30 -5.23
N VAL A 90 9.47 -5.35 -4.54
CA VAL A 90 8.09 -5.48 -4.05
C VAL A 90 7.71 -4.31 -3.15
N ARG A 91 8.58 -3.98 -2.18
CA ARG A 91 8.34 -2.83 -1.29
C ARG A 91 8.35 -1.52 -2.06
N ARG A 92 9.26 -1.36 -3.03
CA ARG A 92 9.38 -0.15 -3.84
C ARG A 92 8.11 0.09 -4.66
N ILE A 93 7.59 -0.93 -5.33
CA ILE A 93 6.35 -0.86 -6.12
C ILE A 93 5.18 -0.39 -5.24
N VAL A 94 4.97 -1.04 -4.10
CA VAL A 94 3.90 -0.67 -3.16
C VAL A 94 4.08 0.75 -2.63
N TYR A 95 5.32 1.14 -2.29
CA TYR A 95 5.60 2.48 -1.77
C TYR A 95 5.38 3.56 -2.81
N ASP A 96 5.71 3.30 -4.07
CA ASP A 96 5.53 4.27 -5.13
C ASP A 96 4.04 4.51 -5.38
N GLU A 97 3.24 3.46 -5.48
CA GLU A 97 1.78 3.59 -5.65
C GLU A 97 1.10 4.28 -4.46
N LYS A 98 1.49 3.89 -3.24
CA LYS A 98 1.06 4.56 -2.01
C LYS A 98 1.45 6.04 -2.00
N ASN A 99 2.62 6.39 -2.53
CA ASN A 99 3.06 7.78 -2.58
C ASN A 99 2.29 8.61 -3.61
N VAL A 100 1.82 8.01 -4.70
CA VAL A 100 0.92 8.68 -5.65
C VAL A 100 -0.38 9.07 -4.94
N LEU A 101 -0.95 8.16 -4.13
CA LEU A 101 -2.15 8.42 -3.34
C LEU A 101 -1.96 9.59 -2.37
N ILE A 102 -1.00 9.49 -1.45
CA ILE A 102 -0.85 10.48 -0.38
C ILE A 102 -0.34 11.85 -0.86
N ASN A 103 0.17 11.94 -2.10
CA ASN A 103 0.62 13.19 -2.70
C ASN A 103 -0.26 13.63 -3.88
N ARG A 104 -1.51 13.16 -3.93
CA ARG A 104 -2.54 13.61 -4.88
C ARG A 104 -2.11 13.53 -6.35
N GLY A 105 -1.54 12.40 -6.76
CA GLY A 105 -1.12 12.17 -8.14
C GLY A 105 0.31 12.60 -8.47
N ALA A 106 1.09 13.08 -7.51
CA ALA A 106 2.50 13.37 -7.76
C ALA A 106 3.29 12.08 -7.96
N LYS A 107 3.77 11.87 -9.19
CA LYS A 107 4.59 10.72 -9.61
C LYS A 107 6.07 11.10 -9.64
N LYS A 108 6.96 10.11 -9.59
CA LYS A 108 8.37 10.30 -9.90
C LYS A 108 8.54 10.54 -11.40
N ASP A 109 9.43 11.47 -11.74
CA ASP A 109 9.92 11.66 -13.10
C ASP A 109 10.94 10.58 -13.52
N GLU A 110 11.45 10.67 -14.75
CA GLU A 110 12.49 9.78 -15.30
C GLU A 110 13.79 9.76 -14.46
N LYS A 111 14.01 10.76 -13.60
CA LYS A 111 15.16 10.86 -12.71
C LYS A 111 14.87 10.31 -11.31
N GLY A 112 13.67 9.78 -11.09
CA GLY A 112 13.20 9.24 -9.81
C GLY A 112 12.77 10.31 -8.81
N ILE A 113 12.55 11.55 -9.25
CA ILE A 113 12.23 12.70 -8.40
C ILE A 113 10.72 13.00 -8.50
N ARG A 114 10.03 13.04 -7.36
CA ARG A 114 8.58 13.33 -7.30
C ARG A 114 8.24 14.82 -7.21
N GLY A 115 9.13 15.62 -6.62
CA GLY A 115 8.85 17.02 -6.30
C GLY A 115 7.88 17.23 -5.13
N SER A 116 7.37 16.16 -4.52
CA SER A 116 6.53 16.19 -3.31
C SER A 116 7.02 15.18 -2.26
N ASP A 117 6.77 15.50 -0.99
CA ASP A 117 7.20 14.73 0.16
C ASP A 117 5.99 14.21 0.94
N GLY A 118 5.89 12.89 1.11
CA GLY A 118 4.76 12.26 1.81
C GLY A 118 4.62 12.68 3.27
N ARG A 119 5.65 13.25 3.89
CA ARG A 119 5.56 13.84 5.24
C ARG A 119 4.74 15.12 5.28
N MET A 120 4.60 15.77 4.13
CA MET A 120 3.82 16.99 3.92
C MET A 120 2.42 16.71 3.37
N ALA A 121 2.04 15.43 3.25
CA ALA A 121 0.70 15.01 2.83
C ALA A 121 -0.38 15.63 3.74
N TYR A 122 -1.60 15.74 3.22
CA TYR A 122 -2.74 16.13 4.05
C TYR A 122 -3.12 14.99 4.98
N THR A 123 -3.64 15.33 6.16
CA THR A 123 -4.02 14.32 7.16
C THR A 123 -5.05 13.34 6.59
N GLU A 124 -6.03 13.84 5.83
CA GLU A 124 -7.07 13.04 5.17
C GLU A 124 -6.46 11.99 4.22
N ASP A 125 -5.44 12.36 3.45
CA ASP A 125 -4.79 11.46 2.49
C ASP A 125 -3.98 10.37 3.24
N LEU A 126 -3.36 10.73 4.38
CA LEU A 126 -2.66 9.78 5.25
C LEU A 126 -3.62 8.80 5.93
N GLU A 127 -4.74 9.30 6.45
CA GLU A 127 -5.78 8.49 7.10
C GLU A 127 -6.37 7.48 6.13
N GLU A 128 -6.67 7.89 4.90
CA GLU A 128 -7.16 6.99 3.86
C GLU A 128 -6.15 5.89 3.53
N ALA A 129 -4.87 6.26 3.34
CA ALA A 129 -3.82 5.27 3.11
C ALA A 129 -3.64 4.31 4.30
N ILE A 130 -3.76 4.80 5.53
CA ILE A 130 -3.70 3.96 6.74
C ILE A 130 -4.87 2.97 6.78
N LYS A 131 -6.09 3.40 6.46
CA LYS A 131 -7.26 2.51 6.39
C LYS A 131 -7.05 1.38 5.39
N ILE A 132 -6.58 1.70 4.18
CA ILE A 132 -6.27 0.69 3.15
C ILE A 132 -5.26 -0.34 3.67
N VAL A 133 -4.18 0.13 4.32
CA VAL A 133 -3.16 -0.79 4.88
C VAL A 133 -3.74 -1.60 6.03
N ALA A 134 -4.54 -1.01 6.92
CA ALA A 134 -5.15 -1.71 8.05
C ALA A 134 -6.08 -2.82 7.59
N GLU A 135 -6.96 -2.55 6.62
CA GLU A 135 -7.86 -3.53 6.01
C GLU A 135 -7.09 -4.66 5.30
N TRP A 136 -6.01 -4.31 4.61
CA TRP A 136 -5.12 -5.30 4.00
C TRP A 136 -4.43 -6.19 5.06
N THR A 137 -3.95 -5.61 6.16
CA THR A 137 -3.32 -6.39 7.24
C THR A 137 -4.31 -7.29 7.97
N SER A 138 -5.54 -6.83 8.23
CA SER A 138 -6.55 -7.61 8.96
C SER A 138 -6.98 -8.86 8.20
N ARG A 139 -7.04 -8.78 6.86
CA ARG A 139 -7.31 -9.93 5.98
C ARG A 139 -6.08 -10.76 5.62
N LYS A 140 -4.90 -10.43 6.16
CA LYS A 140 -3.61 -11.04 5.80
C LYS A 140 -3.38 -11.06 4.29
N GLY A 141 -3.72 -9.96 3.62
CA GLY A 141 -3.68 -9.86 2.17
C GLY A 141 -2.27 -9.95 1.60
N THR A 142 -2.18 -10.17 0.30
CA THR A 142 -0.89 -10.26 -0.39
C THR A 142 -0.37 -8.87 -0.83
N PRO A 143 0.93 -8.70 -1.11
CA PRO A 143 1.45 -7.43 -1.63
C PRO A 143 0.76 -6.98 -2.92
N ALA A 144 0.39 -7.92 -3.81
CA ALA A 144 -0.36 -7.61 -5.02
C ALA A 144 -1.74 -7.02 -4.71
N GLU A 145 -2.44 -7.57 -3.71
CA GLU A 145 -3.73 -7.02 -3.29
C GLU A 145 -3.62 -5.63 -2.68
N LEU A 146 -2.56 -5.36 -1.91
CA LEU A 146 -2.31 -4.02 -1.37
C LEU A 146 -2.02 -3.00 -2.47
N PHE A 147 -1.17 -3.38 -3.43
CA PHE A 147 -0.90 -2.56 -4.61
C PHE A 147 -2.21 -2.24 -5.35
N MET A 148 -3.04 -3.25 -5.61
CA MET A 148 -4.34 -3.03 -6.27
C MET A 148 -5.28 -2.16 -5.47
N SER A 149 -5.28 -2.24 -4.14
CA SER A 149 -6.09 -1.34 -3.30
C SER A 149 -5.66 0.12 -3.42
N PHE A 150 -4.35 0.41 -3.51
CA PHE A 150 -3.88 1.76 -3.80
C PHE A 150 -4.17 2.19 -5.23
N TRP A 151 -3.96 1.29 -6.20
CA TRP A 151 -4.25 1.52 -7.62
C TRP A 151 -5.72 1.88 -7.83
N ASP A 152 -6.64 1.07 -7.32
CA ASP A 152 -8.09 1.31 -7.43
C ASP A 152 -8.46 2.67 -6.82
N LYS A 153 -7.82 3.05 -5.71
CA LYS A 153 -8.07 4.34 -5.06
C LYS A 153 -7.52 5.51 -5.87
N ASN A 154 -6.34 5.36 -6.47
CA ASN A 154 -5.77 6.37 -7.35
C ASN A 154 -6.61 6.59 -8.60
N GLU A 155 -7.20 5.52 -9.17
CA GLU A 155 -8.15 5.64 -10.28
C GLU A 155 -9.45 6.34 -9.86
N GLU A 156 -10.01 5.98 -8.70
CA GLU A 156 -11.21 6.63 -8.16
C GLU A 156 -11.01 8.15 -8.03
N LEU A 157 -9.81 8.57 -7.63
CA LEU A 157 -9.44 9.97 -7.43
C LEU A 157 -8.88 10.65 -8.69
N GLY A 158 -8.68 9.91 -9.80
CA GLY A 158 -8.12 10.43 -11.04
C GLY A 158 -6.64 10.84 -10.97
N TYR A 159 -5.88 10.23 -10.07
CA TYR A 159 -4.46 10.52 -9.85
C TYR A 159 -3.52 9.78 -10.82
N GLY A 160 -4.01 8.71 -11.45
CA GLY A 160 -3.20 7.78 -12.26
C GLY A 160 -2.14 7.05 -11.42
N HIS A 161 -1.16 6.43 -12.08
CA HIS A 161 -0.21 5.50 -11.44
C HIS A 161 1.24 5.88 -11.67
N GLN A 162 2.15 5.37 -10.85
CA GLN A 162 3.57 5.57 -11.14
C GLN A 162 3.91 4.91 -12.49
N ASP A 163 4.51 5.69 -13.40
CA ASP A 163 5.10 5.21 -14.64
C ASP A 163 6.47 4.56 -14.34
#